data_AF-A0A9C8NUW6-F1
#
_entry.id   AF-A0A9C8NUW6-F1
#
_cell.length_a   1.000
_cell.length_b   1.000
_cell.length_c   1.000
_cell.angle_alpha   90.00
_cell.angle_beta   90.00
_cell.angle_gamma   90.00
#
_symmetry.space_group_name_H-M   'P 1'
#
loop_
_entity.id
_entity.type
_entity.pdbx_description
1 polymer ?
#
loop_
_entity_poly.entity_id
_entity_poly.type
_entity_poly.pdbx_seq_one_letter_code
_entity_poly.pdbx_strand_id
1 'polypeptide(L)'
;MKNVLIIAAEYPPSATVGAKRPAKLAARIAEHGWSPCVLTMAEGDYELTDTSSVTDAIRAVPTARVPCGSIWIRSQRWRQSSPGLPRLAEYRMKVRSSDGAGLPPWALGRPNEQERP
;
A
#
# COMPACT_ATOMS: atom_id res chain seq x y z
N MET A 1 30.25 20.50 -3.15
CA MET A 1 29.29 19.42 -2.88
C MET A 1 27.89 19.92 -3.18
N LYS A 2 27.06 19.19 -3.94
CA LYS A 2 25.68 19.58 -4.27
C LYS A 2 24.71 18.76 -3.42
N ASN A 3 23.89 19.45 -2.64
CA ASN A 3 22.85 18.80 -1.82
C ASN A 3 21.60 18.57 -2.66
N VAL A 4 21.04 17.36 -2.60
CA VAL A 4 19.82 17.00 -3.34
C VAL A 4 18.82 16.33 -2.41
N LEU A 5 17.60 16.87 -2.35
CA LEU A 5 16.47 16.20 -1.71
C LEU A 5 15.68 15.46 -2.79
N ILE A 6 15.53 14.15 -2.62
CA ILE A 6 14.68 13.29 -3.45
C ILE A 6 13.41 13.00 -2.65
N ILE A 7 12.26 13.44 -3.14
CA ILE A 7 10.97 13.14 -2.53
C ILE A 7 10.32 12.02 -3.36
N ALA A 8 10.16 10.85 -2.76
CA ALA A 8 9.56 9.70 -3.40
C ALA A 8 8.72 8.95 -2.38
N ALA A 9 7.41 8.80 -2.63
CA ALA A 9 6.56 8.01 -1.75
C ALA A 9 7.07 6.57 -1.64
N GLU A 10 7.46 6.00 -2.78
CA GLU A 10 8.01 4.65 -2.88
C GLU A 10 9.54 4.69 -2.88
N TYR A 11 10.15 4.02 -1.92
CA TYR A 11 11.59 3.81 -1.81
C TYR A 11 11.88 2.47 -1.12
N PRO A 12 13.04 1.83 -1.32
CA PRO A 12 13.33 0.57 -0.66
C PRO A 12 13.19 0.68 0.88
N PRO A 13 12.61 -0.35 1.54
CA PRO A 13 12.39 -1.70 1.03
C PRO A 13 11.04 -1.93 0.33
N SER A 14 10.32 -0.88 -0.10
CA SER A 14 9.12 -1.08 -0.92
C SER A 14 9.45 -1.89 -2.19
N ALA A 15 8.66 -2.94 -2.44
CA ALA A 15 8.80 -3.80 -3.62
C ALA A 15 8.14 -3.21 -4.88
N THR A 16 7.47 -2.06 -4.77
CA THR A 16 6.82 -1.44 -5.91
C THR A 16 7.85 -1.04 -6.97
N VAL A 17 7.46 -1.14 -8.25
CA VAL A 17 8.34 -0.68 -9.34
C VAL A 17 8.70 0.80 -9.23
N GLY A 18 7.86 1.59 -8.54
CA GLY A 18 8.09 2.99 -8.24
C GLY A 18 9.34 3.25 -7.39
N ALA A 19 9.71 2.32 -6.50
CA ALA A 19 10.88 2.45 -5.62
C ALA A 19 12.23 2.31 -6.36
N LYS A 20 12.24 1.67 -7.54
CA LYS A 20 13.49 1.29 -8.23
C LYS A 20 14.25 2.49 -8.81
N ARG A 21 13.54 3.43 -9.44
CA ARG A 21 14.14 4.62 -10.07
C ARG A 21 14.77 5.58 -9.06
N PRO A 22 14.08 6.01 -7.98
CA PRO A 22 14.68 6.91 -7.00
C PRO A 22 15.87 6.26 -6.29
N ALA A 23 15.82 4.96 -5.99
CA ALA A 23 16.94 4.24 -5.38
C ALA A 23 18.19 4.23 -6.27
N LYS A 24 18.04 3.89 -7.55
CA LYS A 24 19.16 3.91 -8.52
C LYS A 24 19.71 5.33 -8.70
N LEU A 25 18.84 6.33 -8.80
CA LEU A 25 19.26 7.72 -8.93
C LEU A 25 20.05 8.17 -7.71
N ALA A 26 19.53 7.94 -6.51
CA ALA A 26 20.17 8.37 -5.26
C ALA A 26 21.56 7.74 -5.08
N ALA A 27 21.66 6.42 -5.27
CA ALA A 27 22.95 5.72 -5.23
C ALA A 27 23.91 6.28 -6.30
N ARG A 28 23.44 6.47 -7.53
CA ARG A 28 24.29 6.91 -8.64
C ARG A 28 24.83 8.32 -8.46
N ILE A 29 24.02 9.26 -7.95
CA ILE A 29 24.50 10.63 -7.72
C ILE A 29 25.42 10.71 -6.49
N ALA A 30 25.20 9.87 -5.47
CA ALA A 30 26.14 9.73 -4.35
C ALA A 30 27.53 9.28 -4.84
N GLU A 31 27.58 8.29 -5.73
CA GLU A 31 28.83 7.83 -6.37
C GLU A 31 29.59 8.94 -7.13
N HIS A 32 28.88 9.98 -7.61
CA HIS A 32 29.48 11.11 -8.35
C HIS A 32 29.76 12.33 -7.46
N GLY A 33 29.80 12.16 -6.13
CA GLY A 33 30.19 13.20 -5.17
C GLY A 33 29.08 14.20 -4.83
N TRP A 34 27.82 13.85 -5.11
CA TRP A 34 26.66 14.62 -4.65
C TRP A 34 26.19 14.06 -3.30
N SER A 35 25.45 14.87 -2.55
CA SER A 35 24.94 14.52 -1.22
C SER A 35 23.41 14.38 -1.27
N PRO A 36 22.89 13.22 -1.73
CA PRO A 36 21.45 12.98 -1.73
C PRO A 36 20.91 12.72 -0.33
N CYS A 37 19.66 13.12 -0.11
CA CYS A 37 18.81 12.69 1.00
C CYS A 37 17.44 12.33 0.43
N VAL A 38 16.86 11.22 0.90
CA VAL A 38 15.56 10.72 0.42
C VAL A 38 14.51 10.95 1.48
N LEU A 39 13.40 11.61 1.12
CA LEU A 39 12.19 11.67 1.92
C LEU A 39 11.17 10.67 1.35
N THR A 40 10.78 9.69 2.16
CA THR A 40 9.90 8.58 1.74
C THR A 40 8.89 8.20 2.81
N MET A 41 7.92 7.35 2.45
CA MET A 41 6.93 6.81 3.39
C MET A 41 7.57 6.07 4.57
N ALA A 42 6.86 6.06 5.70
CA ALA A 42 7.23 5.31 6.89
C ALA A 42 7.20 3.80 6.67
N GLU A 43 7.88 3.07 7.54
CA GLU A 43 7.74 1.62 7.59
C GLU A 43 6.29 1.22 7.86
N GLY A 44 5.79 0.26 7.07
CA GLY A 44 4.40 -0.22 7.16
C GLY A 44 3.39 0.58 6.34
N ASP A 45 3.80 1.68 5.69
CA ASP A 45 2.94 2.46 4.78
C ASP A 45 3.04 1.99 3.31
N TYR A 46 3.95 1.07 2.99
CA TYR A 46 4.03 0.40 1.68
C TYR A 46 3.43 -1.01 1.73
N GLU A 47 2.74 -1.44 0.67
CA GLU A 47 2.00 -2.71 0.63
C GLU A 47 2.90 -3.96 0.60
N LEU A 48 4.01 -3.87 -0.13
CA LEU A 48 4.89 -5.00 -0.42
C LEU A 48 6.31 -4.64 -0.03
N THR A 49 6.98 -5.58 0.65
CA THR A 49 8.36 -5.41 1.10
C THR A 49 9.26 -6.37 0.35
N ASP A 50 10.34 -5.87 -0.24
CA ASP A 50 11.40 -6.67 -0.83
C ASP A 50 12.76 -6.13 -0.37
N THR A 51 13.39 -6.85 0.55
CA THR A 51 14.72 -6.51 1.07
C THR A 51 15.85 -7.03 0.17
N SER A 52 15.57 -7.94 -0.77
CA SER A 52 16.58 -8.53 -1.66
C SER A 52 17.13 -7.51 -2.66
N SER A 53 16.33 -6.50 -3.00
CA SER A 53 16.71 -5.41 -3.90
C SER A 53 17.51 -4.28 -3.23
N VAL A 54 17.75 -4.35 -1.92
CA VAL A 54 18.42 -3.30 -1.14
C VAL A 54 19.93 -3.52 -1.10
N THR A 55 20.67 -2.85 -1.98
CA THR A 55 22.14 -2.88 -2.02
C THR A 55 22.76 -1.98 -0.96
N ASP A 56 24.03 -2.18 -0.63
CA ASP A 56 24.77 -1.33 0.34
C ASP A 56 24.83 0.14 -0.11
N ALA A 57 24.95 0.38 -1.42
CA ALA A 57 24.91 1.73 -1.99
C ALA A 57 23.57 2.43 -1.73
N ILE A 58 22.45 1.70 -1.77
CA ILE A 58 21.12 2.22 -1.45
C ILE A 58 20.99 2.46 0.06
N ARG A 59 21.53 1.55 0.91
CA ARG A 59 21.52 1.70 2.38
C ARG A 59 22.33 2.90 2.87
N ALA A 60 23.41 3.22 2.17
CA ALA A 60 24.29 4.34 2.52
C ALA A 60 23.63 5.73 2.29
N VAL A 61 22.56 5.81 1.49
CA VAL A 61 21.86 7.07 1.23
C VAL A 61 21.03 7.49 2.45
N PRO A 62 21.26 8.70 3.01
CA PRO A 62 20.42 9.25 4.07
C PRO A 62 18.94 9.24 3.68
N THR A 63 18.11 8.64 4.52
CA THR A 63 16.69 8.45 4.25
C THR A 63 15.86 8.91 5.45
N ALA A 64 15.04 9.93 5.26
CA ALA A 64 14.02 10.38 6.20
C ALA A 64 12.69 9.70 5.86
N ARG A 65 12.12 9.00 6.85
CA ARG A 65 10.85 8.29 6.70
C ARG A 65 9.73 9.01 7.44
N VAL A 66 8.64 9.31 6.74
CA VAL A 66 7.52 10.08 7.27
C VAL A 66 6.20 9.32 7.11
N PRO A 67 5.33 9.30 8.14
CA PRO A 67 4.01 8.71 8.02
C PRO A 67 3.21 9.35 6.88
N CYS A 68 2.64 8.52 6.02
CA CYS A 68 1.77 8.98 4.95
C CYS A 68 0.32 9.03 5.46
N GLY A 69 -0.25 10.23 5.58
CA GLY A 69 -1.65 10.44 5.97
C GLY A 69 -2.68 10.01 4.92
N SER A 70 -2.28 9.23 3.91
CA SER A 70 -3.15 8.71 2.86
C SER A 70 -4.33 7.96 3.46
N ILE A 71 -5.55 8.42 3.17
CA ILE A 71 -6.78 7.75 3.60
C ILE A 71 -6.83 6.31 3.08
N TRP A 72 -6.21 6.07 1.92
CA TRP A 72 -6.13 4.75 1.31
C TRP A 72 -5.20 3.83 2.11
N ILE A 73 -3.97 4.28 2.43
CA ILE A 73 -3.03 3.51 3.27
C ILE A 73 -3.64 3.25 4.65
N ARG A 74 -4.27 4.26 5.25
CA ARG A 74 -4.99 4.12 6.52
C ARG A 74 -6.13 3.10 6.42
N SER A 75 -6.89 3.12 5.32
CA SER A 75 -7.96 2.15 5.08
C SER A 75 -7.42 0.73 4.87
N GLN A 76 -6.26 0.58 4.24
CA GLN A 76 -5.62 -0.71 4.05
C GLN A 76 -5.07 -1.28 5.35
N ARG A 77 -4.40 -0.45 6.16
CA ARG A 77 -3.92 -0.84 7.49
C ARG A 77 -5.08 -1.31 8.36
N TRP A 78 -6.20 -0.58 8.34
CA TRP A 78 -7.40 -0.99 9.06
C TRP A 78 -7.96 -2.34 8.58
N ARG A 79 -7.94 -2.61 7.27
CA ARG A 79 -8.31 -3.92 6.71
C ARG A 79 -7.36 -5.04 7.13
N GLN A 80 -6.06 -4.82 7.12
CA GLN A 80 -5.06 -5.83 7.50
C GLN A 80 -5.09 -6.14 9.00
N SER A 81 -5.36 -5.14 9.85
CA SER A 81 -5.46 -5.31 11.31
C SER A 81 -6.81 -5.84 11.79
N SER A 82 -7.78 -6.06 10.87
CA SER A 82 -9.11 -6.58 11.20
C SER A 82 -9.26 -8.03 10.71
N PRO A 83 -8.79 -9.05 11.46
CA PRO A 83 -8.80 -10.46 11.03
C PRO A 83 -10.20 -11.10 10.92
N GLY A 84 -11.28 -10.31 11.01
CA GLY A 84 -12.68 -10.81 11.01
C GLY A 84 -13.58 -10.22 9.92
N LEU A 85 -13.12 -9.28 9.10
CA LEU A 85 -13.91 -8.78 7.96
C LEU A 85 -13.57 -9.60 6.72
N PRO A 86 -14.51 -10.36 6.13
CA PRO A 86 -14.23 -11.15 4.95
C PRO A 86 -13.70 -10.23 3.84
N ARG A 87 -12.62 -10.67 3.16
CA ARG A 87 -12.10 -9.96 1.99
C ARG A 87 -13.29 -9.76 1.04
N LEU A 88 -13.54 -8.54 0.57
CA LEU A 88 -14.59 -8.30 -0.44
C LEU A 88 -14.43 -9.21 -1.67
N ALA A 89 -13.19 -9.64 -1.97
CA ALA A 89 -12.89 -10.66 -2.97
C ALA A 89 -13.42 -12.05 -2.62
N GLU A 90 -13.33 -12.47 -1.35
CA GLU A 90 -13.91 -13.73 -0.85
C GLU A 90 -15.44 -13.65 -0.81
N TYR A 91 -16.01 -12.50 -0.42
CA TYR A 91 -17.46 -12.28 -0.54
C TYR A 91 -17.91 -12.37 -2.00
N ARG A 92 -17.20 -11.73 -2.94
CA ARG A 92 -17.53 -11.75 -4.37
C ARG A 92 -17.34 -13.12 -5.01
N MET A 93 -16.36 -13.91 -4.56
CA MET A 93 -16.23 -15.32 -4.98
C MET A 93 -17.32 -16.20 -4.40
N LYS A 94 -17.72 -16.01 -3.13
CA LYS A 94 -18.78 -16.80 -2.50
C LYS A 94 -20.15 -16.52 -3.13
N VAL A 95 -20.39 -15.28 -3.55
CA VAL A 95 -21.58 -14.88 -4.33
C VAL A 95 -21.56 -15.46 -5.75
N ARG A 96 -20.39 -15.73 -6.36
CA ARG A 96 -20.28 -16.39 -7.67
C ARG A 96 -20.31 -17.93 -7.60
N SER A 97 -19.85 -18.51 -6.50
CA SER A 97 -19.93 -19.97 -6.27
C SER A 97 -21.33 -20.41 -5.81
N SER A 98 -22.21 -19.47 -5.48
CA SER A 98 -23.61 -19.68 -5.19
C SER A 98 -24.49 -19.26 -6.37
N ASP A 99 -24.08 -19.64 -7.59
CA ASP A 99 -24.99 -19.77 -8.75
C ASP A 99 -25.93 -20.97 -8.53
N GLY A 100 -26.76 -20.79 -7.50
CA GLY A 100 -27.79 -21.67 -6.98
C GLY A 100 -28.63 -20.87 -5.98
N ALA A 101 -29.16 -19.73 -6.44
CA ALA A 101 -30.16 -18.88 -5.77
C ALA A 101 -29.78 -18.31 -4.38
N GLY A 102 -29.06 -17.18 -4.38
CA GLY A 102 -28.95 -16.32 -3.20
C GLY A 102 -28.88 -14.86 -3.59
N LEU A 103 -30.02 -14.20 -3.75
CA LEU A 103 -30.06 -12.75 -3.94
C LEU A 103 -29.43 -12.05 -2.72
N PRO A 104 -28.67 -10.95 -2.92
CA PRO A 104 -28.02 -10.26 -1.82
C PRO A 104 -29.06 -9.66 -0.85
N PRO A 105 -28.70 -9.41 0.42
CA PRO A 105 -29.65 -8.97 1.45
C PRO A 105 -30.43 -7.69 1.13
N TRP A 106 -29.89 -6.83 0.27
CA TRP A 106 -30.54 -5.59 -0.18
C TRP A 106 -31.53 -5.79 -1.34
N ALA A 107 -31.51 -6.97 -1.97
CA ALA A 107 -32.42 -7.36 -3.06
C ALA A 107 -33.66 -8.12 -2.57
N LEU A 108 -33.71 -8.49 -1.29
CA LEU A 108 -34.94 -8.89 -0.62
C LEU A 108 -35.74 -7.60 -0.36
N GLY A 109 -36.78 -7.38 -1.18
CA GLY A 109 -37.65 -6.21 -1.06
C GLY A 109 -38.13 -6.00 0.38
N ARG A 110 -38.29 -4.74 0.79
CA ARG A 110 -38.83 -4.41 2.11
C ARG A 110 -40.17 -5.14 2.29
N PRO A 111 -40.44 -5.78 3.44
CA PRO A 111 -41.72 -6.43 3.64
C PRO A 111 -42.84 -5.39 3.51
N ASN A 112 -43.84 -5.72 2.70
CA ASN A 112 -45.03 -4.90 2.49
C ASN A 112 -45.76 -4.70 3.82
N GLU A 113 -46.17 -3.47 4.08
CA GLU A 113 -46.78 -2.99 5.33
C GLU A 113 -48.23 -3.49 5.53
N GLN A 114 -48.65 -4.55 4.84
CA GLN A 114 -50.04 -5.01 4.77
C GLN A 114 -50.37 -6.34 5.48
N GLU A 115 -49.41 -7.04 6.09
CA GLU A 115 -49.72 -8.25 6.88
C GLU A 115 -49.57 -7.98 8.39
N ARG A 116 -50.50 -7.20 8.94
CA ARG A 116 -50.95 -7.33 10.33
C ARG A 116 -52.44 -7.65 10.35
N PRO A 117 -52.78 -8.88 10.74
CA PRO A 117 -53.86 -9.12 11.69
C PRO A 117 -53.34 -9.72 13.00
#